data_AF-A0A8C3FBD0-F1
#
_entry.id   AF-A0A8C3FBD0-F1
#
_cell.length_a   1.000
_cell.length_b   1.000
_cell.length_c   1.000
_cell.angle_alpha   90.00
_cell.angle_beta   90.00
_cell.angle_gamma   90.00
#
_symmetry.space_group_name_H-M   'P 1'
#
loop_
_entity.id
_entity.type
_entity.pdbx_description
1 polymer ?
#
loop_
_entity_poly.entity_id
_entity_poly.type
_entity_poly.pdbx_seq_one_letter_code
_entity_poly.pdbx_strand_id
1 'polypeptide(L)'
;TCIILSSCLGARYHALLIPNCPGALTDLANNGYLARILQHFSNENKPICAVGHGVAALCCATNEDKSWVFQGYSLTGPSVYELIRQPSFASLSIIVEDFVKDSGATFSGTSLSDC
;
A
#
# COMPACT_ATOMS: atom_id res chain seq x y z
N THR A 1 -8.37 6.49 -16.95
CA THR A 1 -9.56 5.65 -16.70
C THR A 1 -9.55 5.22 -15.24
N CYS A 2 -10.32 5.91 -14.40
CA CYS A 2 -10.49 5.54 -12.98
C CYS A 2 -11.37 4.29 -12.91
N ILE A 3 -10.83 3.17 -12.44
CA ILE A 3 -11.65 1.99 -12.15
C ILE A 3 -12.32 2.26 -10.80
N ILE A 4 -13.65 2.40 -10.84
CA ILE A 4 -14.51 2.60 -9.67
C ILE A 4 -14.47 1.31 -8.85
N LEU A 5 -14.06 1.41 -7.59
CA LEU A 5 -14.06 0.33 -6.61
C LEU A 5 -15.51 0.08 -6.11
N SER A 6 -16.42 -0.28 -7.01
CA SER A 6 -17.81 -0.60 -6.68
C SER A 6 -18.09 -2.08 -6.90
N SER A 7 -17.99 -2.82 -5.80
CA SER A 7 -18.81 -4.01 -5.47
C SER A 7 -18.77 -5.25 -6.38
N CYS A 8 -18.09 -5.28 -7.52
CA CYS A 8 -18.18 -6.45 -8.40
C CYS A 8 -16.82 -6.84 -8.98
N LEU A 9 -16.42 -8.09 -8.75
CA LEU A 9 -15.51 -8.89 -9.59
C LEU A 9 -14.00 -8.88 -9.27
N GLY A 10 -13.58 -9.07 -8.02
CA GLY A 10 -12.21 -9.56 -7.75
C GLY A 10 -11.84 -10.82 -8.57
N ALA A 11 -12.85 -11.61 -8.96
CA ALA A 11 -12.71 -12.78 -9.82
C ALA A 11 -12.43 -12.48 -11.31
N ARG A 12 -12.81 -11.31 -11.87
CA ARG A 12 -12.66 -11.05 -13.33
C ARG A 12 -11.54 -10.11 -13.72
N TYR A 13 -10.92 -9.49 -12.73
CA TYR A 13 -9.70 -8.74 -12.94
C TYR A 13 -8.48 -9.66 -12.77
N HIS A 14 -7.51 -9.50 -13.66
CA HIS A 14 -6.25 -10.25 -13.63
C HIS A 14 -5.17 -9.52 -12.83
N ALA A 15 -5.31 -8.21 -12.62
CA ALA A 15 -4.37 -7.38 -11.88
C ALA A 15 -5.10 -6.23 -11.19
N LEU A 16 -4.54 -5.74 -10.09
CA LEU A 16 -4.99 -4.54 -9.38
C LEU A 16 -3.93 -3.45 -9.50
N LEU A 17 -4.34 -2.24 -9.88
CA LEU A 17 -3.48 -1.05 -9.91
C LEU A 17 -4.03 0.03 -8.98
N ILE A 18 -3.21 0.46 -8.03
CA ILE A 18 -3.51 1.56 -7.10
C ILE A 18 -2.60 2.73 -7.47
N PRO A 19 -3.13 3.77 -8.15
CA PRO A 19 -2.33 4.92 -8.56
C PRO A 19 -1.93 5.78 -7.35
N ASN A 20 -1.03 6.74 -7.58
CA ASN A 20 -0.68 7.73 -6.57
C ASN A 20 -1.93 8.49 -6.11
N CYS A 21 -2.26 8.37 -4.83
CA CYS A 21 -3.39 9.03 -4.20
C CYS A 21 -2.99 9.46 -2.79
N PRO A 22 -2.69 10.74 -2.54
CA PRO A 22 -2.35 11.22 -1.19
C PRO A 22 -3.45 10.97 -0.16
N GLY A 23 -4.72 10.97 -0.59
CA GLY A 23 -5.86 10.63 0.25
C GLY A 23 -5.83 9.19 0.79
N ALA A 24 -5.15 8.28 0.08
CA ALA A 24 -5.06 6.84 0.40
C ALA A 24 -4.58 6.57 1.83
N LEU A 25 -3.73 7.45 2.37
CA LEU A 25 -3.24 7.37 3.74
C LEU A 25 -4.35 7.48 4.79
N THR A 26 -5.44 8.16 4.46
CA THR A 26 -6.55 8.44 5.36
C THR A 26 -7.76 7.56 5.05
N ASP A 27 -8.12 7.40 3.77
CA ASP A 27 -9.34 6.70 3.36
C ASP A 27 -9.11 5.20 3.05
N LEU A 28 -8.02 4.85 2.38
CA LEU A 28 -7.76 3.47 1.91
C LEU A 28 -6.95 2.64 2.91
N ALA A 29 -6.05 3.25 3.69
CA ALA A 29 -5.17 2.54 4.62
C ALA A 29 -5.91 1.75 5.71
N ASN A 30 -7.18 2.07 5.98
CA ASN A 30 -8.05 1.37 6.92
C ASN A 30 -9.34 0.84 6.28
N ASN A 31 -9.39 0.71 4.95
CA ASN A 31 -10.61 0.33 4.24
C ASN A 31 -10.81 -1.20 4.22
N GLY A 32 -11.80 -1.69 4.98
CA GLY A 32 -12.11 -3.12 5.05
C GLY A 32 -12.60 -3.75 3.74
N TYR A 33 -13.16 -2.97 2.81
CA TYR A 33 -13.53 -3.48 1.48
C TYR A 33 -12.29 -3.71 0.62
N LEU A 34 -11.34 -2.77 0.63
CA LEU A 34 -10.07 -2.92 -0.06
C LEU A 34 -9.25 -4.08 0.53
N ALA A 35 -9.23 -4.24 1.85
CA ALA A 35 -8.54 -5.34 2.52
C ALA A 35 -8.98 -6.71 1.96
N ARG A 36 -10.29 -6.91 1.79
CA ARG A 36 -10.86 -8.14 1.20
C ARG A 36 -10.43 -8.36 -0.25
N ILE A 37 -10.36 -7.28 -1.05
CA ILE A 37 -9.88 -7.37 -2.43
C ILE A 37 -8.40 -7.75 -2.45
N LEU A 38 -7.57 -7.10 -1.64
CA LEU A 38 -6.14 -7.38 -1.56
C LEU A 38 -5.86 -8.81 -1.11
N GLN A 39 -6.57 -9.29 -0.08
CA GLN A 39 -6.49 -10.68 0.36
C GLN A 39 -6.89 -11.65 -0.75
N HIS A 40 -7.99 -11.39 -1.47
CA HIS A 40 -8.41 -12.23 -2.59
C HIS A 40 -7.34 -12.28 -3.69
N PHE A 41 -6.76 -11.14 -4.07
CA PHE A 41 -5.70 -11.09 -5.08
C PHE A 41 -4.44 -11.81 -4.61
N SER A 42 -4.05 -11.65 -3.34
CA SER A 42 -2.91 -12.36 -2.76
C SER A 42 -3.13 -13.88 -2.74
N ASN A 43 -4.31 -14.34 -2.33
CA ASN A 43 -4.64 -15.77 -2.27
C ASN A 43 -4.70 -16.42 -3.65
N GLU A 44 -5.15 -15.68 -4.67
CA GLU A 44 -5.20 -16.13 -6.05
C GLU A 44 -3.86 -15.94 -6.80
N ASN A 45 -2.79 -15.48 -6.12
CA ASN A 45 -1.51 -15.12 -6.73
C ASN A 45 -1.64 -14.14 -7.91
N LYS A 46 -2.60 -13.22 -7.82
CA LYS A 46 -2.82 -12.18 -8.83
C LYS A 46 -1.95 -10.96 -8.54
N PRO A 47 -1.34 -10.34 -9.57
CA PRO A 47 -0.50 -9.18 -9.39
C PRO A 47 -1.24 -7.96 -8.83
N ILE A 48 -0.60 -7.28 -7.88
CA ILE A 48 -1.02 -6.00 -7.30
C ILE A 48 0.11 -5.00 -7.51
N CYS A 49 -0.20 -3.85 -8.07
CA CYS A 49 0.72 -2.74 -8.25
C CYS A 49 0.18 -1.52 -7.52
N ALA A 50 0.99 -0.92 -6.65
CA ALA A 50 0.66 0.32 -5.98
C ALA A 50 1.79 1.33 -6.20
N VAL A 51 1.43 2.59 -6.45
CA VAL A 51 2.38 3.64 -6.83
C VAL A 51 2.22 4.86 -5.95
N GLY A 52 3.33 5.46 -5.50
CA GLY A 52 3.34 6.66 -4.68
C GLY A 52 2.58 6.46 -3.36
N HIS A 53 1.74 7.42 -2.99
CA HIS A 53 0.93 7.35 -1.77
C HIS A 53 -0.13 6.23 -1.82
N GLY A 54 -0.42 5.68 -3.01
CA GLY A 54 -1.29 4.52 -3.15
C GLY A 54 -0.78 3.26 -2.46
N VAL A 55 0.53 3.18 -2.16
CA VAL A 55 1.12 2.04 -1.42
C VAL A 55 0.57 1.95 0.00
N ALA A 56 0.15 3.07 0.60
CA ALA A 56 -0.52 3.09 1.90
C ALA A 56 -1.82 2.27 1.92
N ALA A 57 -2.45 2.10 0.77
CA ALA A 57 -3.65 1.30 0.64
C ALA A 57 -3.39 -0.20 0.92
N LEU A 58 -2.14 -0.67 0.81
CA LEU A 58 -1.76 -2.04 1.14
C LEU A 58 -1.74 -2.31 2.65
N CYS A 59 -1.62 -1.26 3.47
CA CYS A 59 -1.56 -1.37 4.93
C CYS A 59 -2.84 -1.99 5.53
N CYS A 60 -3.99 -1.86 4.85
CA CYS A 60 -5.26 -2.40 5.33
C CYS A 60 -5.36 -3.93 5.27
N ALA A 61 -4.50 -4.60 4.51
CA ALA A 61 -4.59 -6.04 4.25
C ALA A 61 -3.90 -6.86 5.35
N THR A 62 -4.63 -7.16 6.43
CA THR A 62 -4.17 -8.04 7.53
C THR A 62 -4.91 -9.37 7.52
N ASN A 63 -4.23 -10.46 7.84
CA ASN A 63 -4.83 -11.78 8.06
C ASN A 63 -5.62 -11.83 9.38
N GLU A 64 -6.35 -12.92 9.61
CA GLU A 64 -7.08 -13.17 10.87
C GLU A 64 -6.14 -13.17 12.08
N ASP A 65 -4.91 -13.66 11.90
CA ASP A 65 -3.84 -13.67 12.92
C ASP A 65 -3.19 -12.30 13.16
N LYS A 66 -3.72 -11.23 12.56
CA LYS A 66 -3.18 -9.86 12.55
C LYS A 66 -1.83 -9.71 11.85
N SER A 67 -1.29 -10.76 11.23
CA SER A 67 -0.12 -10.65 10.35
C SER A 67 -0.47 -9.88 9.09
N TRP A 68 0.46 -9.08 8.59
CA TRP A 68 0.26 -8.36 7.34
C TRP A 68 0.37 -9.32 6.15
N VAL A 69 -0.55 -9.21 5.18
CA VAL A 69 -0.61 -10.11 4.02
C VAL A 69 0.67 -10.09 3.19
N PHE A 70 1.36 -8.95 3.16
CA PHE A 70 2.60 -8.76 2.40
C PHE A 70 3.86 -8.90 3.25
N GLN A 71 3.79 -9.61 4.39
CA GLN A 71 4.96 -9.92 5.19
C GLN A 71 6.03 -10.67 4.34
N GLY A 72 7.29 -10.26 4.46
CA GLY A 72 8.40 -10.82 3.67
C GLY A 72 8.49 -10.33 2.22
N TYR A 73 7.56 -9.49 1.75
CA TYR A 73 7.67 -8.88 0.42
C TYR A 73 8.72 -7.77 0.39
N SER A 74 9.21 -7.45 -0.81
CA SER A 74 9.99 -6.24 -1.05
C SER A 74 9.10 -5.19 -1.69
N LEU A 75 8.97 -4.02 -1.04
CA LEU A 75 8.14 -2.91 -1.47
C LEU A 75 8.97 -1.64 -1.66
N THR A 76 8.45 -0.75 -2.49
CA THR A 76 8.96 0.60 -2.68
C THR A 76 7.81 1.60 -2.59
N GLY A 77 8.12 2.87 -2.35
CA GLY A 77 7.14 3.94 -2.21
C GLY A 77 7.80 5.25 -1.80
N PRO A 78 6.99 6.27 -1.46
CA PRO A 78 7.51 7.53 -0.93
C PRO A 78 8.34 7.26 0.32
N SER A 79 9.64 7.58 0.27
CA SER A 79 10.53 7.37 1.40
C SER A 79 10.31 8.44 2.46
N VAL A 80 10.66 8.14 3.72
CA VAL A 80 10.65 9.16 4.79
C VAL A 80 11.47 10.38 4.37
N TYR A 81 12.60 10.14 3.70
CA TYR A 81 13.48 11.17 3.18
C TYR A 81 12.80 12.11 2.17
N GLU A 82 11.95 11.60 1.28
CA GLU A 82 11.14 12.42 0.38
C GLU A 82 10.03 13.15 1.14
N LEU A 83 9.37 12.46 2.06
CA LEU A 83 8.21 12.95 2.79
C LEU A 83 8.55 14.11 3.73
N ILE A 84 9.70 14.08 4.43
CA ILE A 84 10.12 15.16 5.36
C ILE A 84 10.30 16.52 4.66
N ARG A 85 10.48 16.54 3.33
CA ARG A 85 10.61 17.77 2.54
C ARG A 85 9.26 18.39 2.20
N GLN A 86 8.17 17.67 2.45
CA GLN A 86 6.82 18.16 2.20
C GLN A 86 6.24 18.85 3.45
N PRO A 87 5.54 19.99 3.28
CA PRO A 87 4.92 20.71 4.39
C PRO A 87 3.83 19.88 5.10
N SER A 88 3.29 18.87 4.43
CA SER A 88 2.27 17.95 4.95
C SER A 88 2.83 16.77 5.75
N PHE A 89 4.15 16.69 5.97
CA PHE A 89 4.75 15.56 6.69
C PHE A 89 4.16 15.35 8.09
N ALA A 90 3.98 16.44 8.85
CA ALA A 90 3.46 16.40 10.21
C ALA A 90 1.98 15.96 10.30
N SER A 91 1.24 15.99 9.18
CA SER A 91 -0.16 15.60 9.12
C SER A 91 -0.37 14.18 8.56
N LEU A 92 0.71 13.44 8.28
CA LEU A 92 0.60 12.07 7.77
C LEU A 92 0.13 11.14 8.89
N SER A 93 -0.94 10.38 8.62
CA SER A 93 -1.48 9.37 9.54
C SER A 93 -0.62 8.11 9.63
N ILE A 94 0.05 7.77 8.52
CA ILE A 94 0.90 6.59 8.38
C ILE A 94 2.15 6.98 7.59
N ILE A 95 3.29 6.47 8.02
CA ILE A 95 4.53 6.48 7.25
C ILE A 95 4.69 5.06 6.68
N VAL A 96 4.53 4.92 5.36
CA VAL A 96 4.50 3.61 4.70
C VAL A 96 5.83 2.87 4.87
N GLU A 97 6.96 3.57 4.76
CA GLU A 97 8.29 2.99 4.96
C GLU A 97 8.44 2.33 6.33
N ASP A 98 8.02 3.02 7.40
CA ASP A 98 8.08 2.50 8.77
C ASP A 98 7.12 1.33 8.94
N PHE A 99 5.87 1.47 8.46
CA PHE A 99 4.88 0.41 8.52
C PHE A 99 5.35 -0.88 7.83
N VAL A 100 5.98 -0.77 6.65
CA VAL A 100 6.50 -1.92 5.89
C VAL A 100 7.59 -2.64 6.68
N LYS A 101 8.53 -1.88 7.25
CA LYS A 101 9.63 -2.44 8.06
C LYS A 101 9.11 -3.09 9.34
N ASP A 102 8.21 -2.43 10.05
CA ASP A 102 7.60 -2.92 11.29
C ASP A 102 6.74 -4.17 11.06
N SER A 103 6.12 -4.27 9.88
CA SER A 103 5.29 -5.43 9.48
C SER A 103 6.11 -6.61 8.94
N GLY A 104 7.44 -6.55 9.00
CA GLY A 104 8.32 -7.65 8.60
C GLY A 104 8.51 -7.80 7.10
N ALA A 105 8.34 -6.72 6.34
CA ALA A 105 8.65 -6.64 4.92
C ALA A 105 9.90 -5.78 4.68
N THR A 106 10.48 -5.90 3.48
CA THR A 106 11.65 -5.12 3.09
C THR A 106 11.19 -3.87 2.35
N PHE A 107 11.65 -2.70 2.77
CA PHE A 107 11.43 -1.46 2.03
C PHE A 107 12.69 -1.06 1.27
N SER A 108 12.54 -0.68 0.00
CA SER A 108 13.61 -0.13 -0.83
C SER A 108 13.14 1.19 -1.42
N GLY A 109 13.79 2.28 -1.04
CA GLY A 109 13.48 3.63 -1.52
C GLY A 109 14.75 4.46 -1.65
N THR A 110 14.70 5.51 -2.45
CA THR A 110 15.87 6.37 -2.68
C THR A 110 16.22 7.14 -1.42
N SER A 111 17.48 7.02 -1.00
CA SER A 111 18.13 7.85 0.01
C SER A 111 19.32 8.57 -0.63
N LEU A 112 19.75 9.71 -0.08
CA LEU A 112 20.83 10.55 -0.66
C LEU A 112 22.21 9.84 -0.83
N SER A 113 22.38 8.60 -0.38
CA SER A 113 23.62 7.84 -0.50
C SER A 113 23.77 7.04 -1.80
N ASP A 114 22.76 7.03 -2.67
CA ASP A 114 22.77 6.27 -3.95
C ASP A 114 23.14 7.14 -5.18
N CYS A 115 23.82 8.28 -4.98
CA CYS A 115 24.37 9.13 -6.05
C CYS A 115 25.84 9.47 -5.80
#